data_AF-A0A960ZBV2-F1
#
_entry.id   AF-A0A960ZBV2-F1
#
_cell.length_a   1.000
_cell.length_b   1.000
_cell.length_c   1.000
_cell.angle_alpha   90.00
_cell.angle_beta   90.00
_cell.angle_gamma   90.00
#
_symmetry.space_group_name_H-M   'P 1'
#
loop_
_entity.id
_entity.type
_entity.pdbx_description
1 polymer ?
#
loop_
_entity_poly.entity_id
_entity_poly.type
_entity_poly.pdbx_seq_one_letter_code
_entity_poly.pdbx_strand_id
1 'polypeptide(L)' 'MTAIQLQKIAIEKINNIYDEDFLNALLQILENSQNVFKLNQYQLYQIQESQKQIKNGKFISNEDLEEEENEWLNE' A
#
# COMPACT_ATOMS: atom_id res chain seq x y z
N MET A 1 24.22 12.71 18.00
CA MET A 1 23.39 13.24 16.90
C MET A 1 21.99 12.68 17.05
N THR A 2 20.96 13.53 17.02
CA THR A 2 19.56 13.08 17.06
C THR A 2 19.04 12.78 15.66
N ALA A 3 17.92 12.05 15.55
CA ALA A 3 17.25 11.82 14.26
C ALA A 3 16.92 13.14 13.54
N ILE A 4 16.50 14.16 14.29
CA ILE A 4 16.21 15.50 13.77
C ILE A 4 17.47 16.16 13.20
N GLN A 5 18.61 16.02 13.86
CA GLN A 5 19.89 16.56 13.38
C GLN A 5 20.36 15.84 12.10
N LEU A 6 20.21 14.52 12.04
CA LEU A 6 20.49 13.72 10.85
C LEU A 6 19.64 14.15 9.66
N GLN A 7 18.34 14.35 9.87
CA GLN A 7 17.42 14.78 8.82
C GLN A 7 17.79 16.15 8.26
N LYS A 8 18.11 17.13 9.11
CA LYS A 8 18.52 18.47 8.68
C LYS A 8 19.77 18.42 7.79
N ILE A 9 20.80 17.68 8.23
CA ILE A 9 22.05 17.53 7.47
C ILE A 9 21.79 16.85 6.12
N ALA A 10 20.92 15.83 6.08
CA ALA A 10 20.57 15.14 4.85
C ALA A 10 19.87 16.07 3.85
N ILE A 11 18.88 16.85 4.29
CA ILE A 11 18.16 17.82 3.45
C ILE A 11 19.12 18.88 2.90
N GLU A 12 19.99 19.44 3.74
CA GLU A 12 21.00 20.40 3.31
C GLU A 12 21.92 19.83 2.23
N LYS A 13 22.37 18.58 2.38
CA LYS A 13 23.19 17.93 1.36
C LYS A 13 22.43 17.73 0.05
N ILE A 14 21.19 17.25 0.11
CA ILE A 14 20.35 17.00 -1.07
C ILE A 14 20.11 18.28 -1.86
N ASN A 15 19.82 19.40 -1.18
CA ASN A 15 19.57 20.69 -1.83
C ASN A 15 20.76 21.24 -2.63
N ASN A 16 21.96 20.72 -2.41
CA ASN A 16 23.18 21.13 -3.11
C ASN A 16 23.57 20.19 -4.25
N ILE A 17 22.76 19.17 -4.55
CA ILE A 17 22.99 18.22 -5.64
C ILE A 17 22.23 18.70 -6.87
N TYR A 18 22.93 18.83 -7.99
CA TYR A 18 22.36 19.19 -9.29
C TYR A 18 22.50 18.06 -10.33
N ASP A 19 23.11 16.94 -9.93
CA ASP A 19 23.25 15.74 -10.76
C ASP A 19 21.93 14.97 -10.74
N GLU A 20 21.26 14.94 -11.89
CA GLU A 20 19.96 14.30 -12.08
C GLU A 20 20.02 12.78 -11.88
N ASP A 21 21.07 12.12 -12.37
CA ASP A 21 21.23 10.67 -12.23
C ASP A 21 21.41 10.29 -10.75
N PHE A 22 22.15 11.10 -10.00
CA PHE A 22 22.33 10.91 -8.57
C PHE A 22 21.01 11.12 -7.80
N LEU A 23 20.27 12.18 -8.12
CA LEU A 23 18.97 12.46 -7.49
C LEU A 23 17.95 11.36 -7.79
N ASN A 24 17.94 10.83 -9.02
CA ASN A 24 17.09 9.71 -9.42
C ASN A 24 17.43 8.43 -8.65
N ALA A 25 18.71 8.10 -8.52
CA ALA A 25 19.14 6.95 -7.72
C ALA A 25 18.75 7.10 -6.24
N LEU A 26 18.90 8.30 -5.67
CA LEU A 26 18.49 8.58 -4.29
C LEU A 26 16.97 8.44 -4.10
N LEU A 27 16.17 8.96 -5.02
CA LEU A 27 14.72 8.81 -5.03
C LEU A 27 14.31 7.32 -5.01
N GLN A 28 14.89 6.50 -5.89
CA GLN A 28 14.61 5.07 -5.93
C GLN A 28 14.92 4.37 -4.59
N ILE A 29 16.02 4.74 -3.93
CA ILE A 29 16.36 4.18 -2.61
C ILE A 29 15.32 4.58 -1.56
N LEU A 30 14.90 5.85 -1.55
CA LEU A 30 13.92 6.35 -0.59
C LEU A 30 12.52 5.75 -0.81
N GLU A 31 12.10 5.57 -2.06
CA GLU A 31 10.84 4.91 -2.40
C GLU A 31 10.83 3.44 -1.94
N ASN A 32 11.93 2.73 -2.14
CA ASN A 32 12.11 1.36 -1.66
C ASN A 32 12.27 1.26 -0.13
N SER A 33 12.56 2.38 0.54
CA SER A 33 12.71 2.44 2.01
C SER A 33 11.38 2.60 2.74
N GLN A 34 10.30 2.98 2.04
CA GLN A 34 8.97 2.91 2.63
C GLN A 34 8.66 1.44 2.90
N ASN A 35 8.22 1.13 4.12
CA ASN A 35 7.74 -0.20 4.48
C ASN A 35 6.48 -0.49 3.66
N VAL A 36 6.65 -0.93 2.41
CA VAL A 36 5.59 -1.51 1.60
C VAL A 36 4.99 -2.61 2.45
N PHE A 37 3.70 -2.49 2.76
CA PHE A 37 3.01 -3.47 3.59
C PHE A 37 3.14 -4.84 2.93
N LYS A 38 3.96 -5.71 3.52
CA LYS A 38 4.18 -7.06 3.01
C LYS A 38 3.04 -7.92 3.49
N LEU A 39 2.20 -8.36 2.55
CA LEU A 39 1.17 -9.35 2.81
C LEU A 39 1.81 -10.64 3.31
N ASN A 40 1.23 -11.22 4.36
CA ASN A 40 1.59 -12.57 4.76
C ASN A 40 0.99 -13.60 3.78
N GLN A 41 1.44 -14.85 3.87
CA GLN A 41 1.01 -15.92 2.96
C GLN A 41 -0.50 -16.13 2.96
N TYR A 42 -1.15 -16.00 4.12
CA TYR A 42 -2.60 -16.12 4.24
C TYR A 42 -3.32 -15.00 3.49
N GLN A 43 -2.91 -13.75 3.64
CA GLN A 43 -3.49 -12.61 2.95
C GLN A 43 -3.29 -12.70 1.43
N LEU A 44 -2.11 -13.13 0.98
CA LEU A 44 -1.83 -13.37 -0.43
C LEU A 44 -2.77 -14.44 -1.01
N TYR A 45 -2.92 -15.56 -0.29
CA TYR A 45 -3.84 -16.63 -0.66
C TYR A 45 -5.28 -16.15 -0.74
N GLN A 46 -5.76 -15.40 0.25
CA GLN A 46 -7.13 -14.86 0.26
C GLN A 46 -7.38 -13.98 -0.97
N ILE A 47 -6.46 -13.08 -1.31
CA ILE A 47 -6.58 -12.23 -2.52
C ILE A 47 -6.65 -13.07 -3.79
N GLN A 48 -5.80 -14.11 -3.91
CA GLN A 48 -5.81 -15.00 -5.06
C GLN A 48 -7.13 -15.77 -5.18
N GLU A 49 -7.67 -16.26 -4.07
CA GLU A 49 -8.97 -16.94 -4.04
C GLU A 49 -10.12 -15.98 -4.36
N SER A 50 -10.14 -14.77 -3.81
CA SER A 50 -11.15 -13.75 -4.14
C SER A 50 -11.13 -13.41 -5.64
N GLN A 51 -9.95 -13.28 -6.24
CA GLN A 51 -9.83 -13.05 -7.69
C GLN A 51 -10.39 -14.21 -8.52
N LYS A 52 -10.19 -15.47 -8.08
CA LYS A 52 -10.80 -16.65 -8.74
C LYS A 52 -12.31 -16.66 -8.55
N GLN A 53 -12.80 -16.32 -7.37
CA GLN A 53 -14.23 -16.25 -7.08
C GLN A 53 -14.93 -15.22 -7.99
N ILE A 54 -14.39 -14.01 -8.08
CA ILE A 54 -14.90 -12.96 -8.97
C ILE A 54 -14.95 -13.44 -10.42
N LYS A 55 -13.86 -14.05 -10.93
CA LYS A 55 -13.81 -14.60 -12.30
C LYS A 55 -14.86 -15.68 -12.56
N ASN A 56 -15.23 -16.43 -11.52
CA ASN A 56 -16.22 -17.50 -11.59
C ASN A 56 -17.65 -17.00 -11.26
N GLY A 57 -17.87 -15.68 -11.17
CA GLY A 57 -19.18 -15.10 -10.83
C GLY A 57 -19.60 -15.34 -9.38
N LYS A 58 -18.67 -15.73 -8.50
CA LYS A 58 -18.90 -15.92 -7.07
C LYS A 58 -18.70 -14.60 -6.32
N PHE A 59 -19.55 -13.64 -6.63
CA PHE A 59 -19.66 -12.37 -5.92
C PHE A 59 -21.15 -12.04 -5.76
N ILE A 60 -21.47 -11.19 -4.81
CA ILE A 60 -22.80 -10.60 -4.65
C ILE A 60 -22.72 -9.14 -5.07
N SER A 61 -23.82 -8.58 -5.58
CA SER A 61 -23.86 -7.14 -5.81
C SER A 61 -23.98 -6.41 -4.48
N ASN A 62 -23.64 -5.12 -4.46
CA ASN A 62 -23.86 -4.30 -3.27
C ASN A 62 -25.37 -4.18 -2.96
N GLU A 63 -26.21 -4.15 -3.99
CA GLU A 63 -27.67 -4.06 -3.84
C GLU A 63 -28.21 -5.30 -3.12
N ASP A 64 -27.76 -6.50 -3.51
CA ASP A 64 -28.16 -7.76 -2.86
C ASP A 64 -27.63 -7.84 -1.41
N LEU A 65 -26.42 -7.34 -1.16
CA LEU A 65 -25.84 -7.29 0.19
C LEU A 65 -26.62 -6.34 1.11
N GLU A 66 -26.99 -5.16 0.60
CA GLU A 66 -27.78 -4.19 1.36
C GLU A 66 -29.17 -4.74 1.72
N GLU A 67 -29.79 -5.55 0.85
CA GLU A 67 -31.05 -6.23 1.16
C GLU A 67 -30.86 -7.25 2.30
N GLU A 68 -29.83 -8.10 2.24
CA GLU A 68 -29.50 -9.07 3.31
C GLU A 68 -29.20 -8.38 4.65
N GLU A 69 -28.45 -7.27 4.64
CA GLU A 69 -28.19 -6.47 5.84
C GLU A 69 -29.48 -5.90 6.46
N ASN A 70 -30.41 -5.44 5.62
CA ASN A 70 -31.71 -4.93 6.08
C ASN A 70 -32.59 -6.04 6.66
N GLU A 71 -32.53 -7.26 6.11
CA GLU A 71 -33.23 -8.42 6.69
C GLU A 71 -32.72 -8.71 8.10
N TRP A 72 -31.39 -8.78 8.30
CA TRP A 72 -30.79 -9.04 9.62
C TRP A 72 -31.11 -7.97 10.67
N LEU A 73 -31.24 -6.71 10.26
CA LEU A 73 -31.59 -5.60 11.17
C LEU A 73 -33.04 -5.67 11.67
N ASN A 74 -33.91 -6.39 10.98
CA ASN A 74 -35.34 -6.51 11.30
C ASN A 74 -35.70 -7.87 11.94
N GLU A 75 -34.72 -8.75 12.19
CA GLU A 75 -34.84 -9.96 13.03
C GLU A 75 -34.68 -9.67 14.53
#